data_AF-A0A914X4H1-F1
#
_entry.id   AF-A0A914X4H1-F1
#
_cell.length_a   1.000
_cell.length_b   1.000
_cell.length_c   1.000
_cell.angle_alpha   90.00
_cell.angle_beta   90.00
_cell.angle_gamma   90.00
#
_symmetry.space_group_name_H-M   'P 1'
#
loop_
_entity.id
_entity.type
_entity.pdbx_description
1 polymer ?
#
loop_
_entity_poly.entity_id
_entity_poly.type
_entity_poly.pdbx_seq_one_letter_code
_entity_poly.pdbx_strand_id
1 'polypeptide(L)'
;DGTLYIGVAVKRKLQLFKWTDREFEEIALDLAFPDVIQAVSWCDERVAVAVRDEYFMVTVFERSHSQSHNTDTVGTIRALFTMGNRPIEPLIVSMPDRRMIGFCRDDSTIFVDFDGKSLSREYIDIRWSEVPIAVAYDPPYLVALLPKNIEIRSIKPSVCVQVVQLPKVRMLAGGISGHVYAAAAHDLWEMTTAPNLKQNIQQLVKEKQYEMAIQLAERLEEEDVERSRSIQEIKHLYAFNLFCQRKFTEAFAMFSEIGSEVLYVIGLFPDLLPDEIRNNIVYPDALPPRMNTEELRNGLQGLAGFLSETRTRIAYLIAMQPRLRDKKELSAAETTQLLSGEQLQQNRNLLQIVDTTLLRCYVETNDMLVASLLRLPDNSCNVPATEKILRERQKFYELFLLYERKGMHSEALDLLKSQSKNEKSSLKGLERTVHYLQNLGNSRLDLIFKYSSWVLQESDLEGLKIFTEDCDEVRGLDRERVLHYLLSECPSAVIPYLEHIILQWNDARPKLHNTLAELYLEKVKALLRDYLQSLPAGHQVLPAGKEPGQLSEYRSKLIFFLGMSFHYSPELLLVQIPHDALFEERALLLGRMKRHEQAIAIYTNILHDYKAAENYCNTYYDKTN
;
A
#
# COMPACT_ATOMS: atom_id res chain seq x y z
N ASP A 1 15.67 40.83 -15.97
CA ASP A 1 16.53 42.03 -16.12
C ASP A 1 16.14 42.96 -17.28
N GLY A 2 15.24 42.59 -18.20
CA GLY A 2 14.76 43.55 -19.23
C GLY A 2 15.85 44.04 -20.21
N THR A 3 17.05 43.49 -20.09
CA THR A 3 18.20 43.80 -20.93
C THR A 3 17.95 43.30 -22.35
N LEU A 4 18.02 44.21 -23.31
CA LEU A 4 17.95 43.86 -24.72
C LEU A 4 19.31 43.35 -25.16
N TYR A 5 19.32 42.25 -25.90
CA TYR A 5 20.51 41.74 -26.56
C TYR A 5 20.26 41.72 -28.07
N ILE A 6 21.30 41.86 -28.88
CA ILE A 6 21.24 41.79 -30.34
C ILE A 6 22.33 40.86 -30.85
N GLY A 7 21.98 39.92 -31.73
CA GLY A 7 22.93 39.13 -32.50
C GLY A 7 22.95 39.57 -33.95
N VAL A 8 24.14 39.90 -34.47
CA VAL A 8 24.35 40.32 -35.86
C VAL A 8 25.26 39.32 -36.55
N ALA A 9 24.75 38.67 -37.59
CA ALA A 9 25.54 37.82 -38.47
C ALA A 9 26.24 38.66 -39.54
N VAL A 10 27.57 38.71 -39.51
CA VAL A 10 28.39 39.40 -40.52
C VAL A 10 29.27 38.38 -41.21
N LYS A 11 28.88 37.96 -42.43
CA LYS A 11 29.55 36.90 -43.19
C LYS A 11 29.67 35.61 -42.36
N ARG A 12 30.86 35.31 -41.86
CA ARG A 12 31.21 34.08 -41.12
C ARG A 12 31.30 34.29 -39.60
N LYS A 13 31.05 35.52 -39.13
CA LYS A 13 31.15 35.88 -37.71
C LYS A 13 29.78 36.24 -37.16
N LEU A 14 29.48 35.77 -35.95
CA LEU A 14 28.32 36.19 -35.17
C LEU A 14 28.79 37.18 -34.10
N GLN A 15 28.41 38.45 -34.23
CA GLN A 15 28.69 39.48 -33.24
C GLN A 15 27.49 39.64 -32.32
N LEU A 16 27.73 39.80 -31.02
CA LEU A 16 26.69 39.90 -30.01
C LEU A 16 26.85 41.22 -29.27
N PHE A 17 25.74 41.91 -29.07
CA PHE A 17 25.69 43.21 -28.41
C PHE A 17 24.68 43.17 -27.28
N LYS A 18 25.02 43.81 -26.16
CA LYS A 18 24.15 44.02 -25.01
C LYS A 18 23.77 45.50 -24.97
N TRP A 19 22.50 45.79 -24.76
CA TRP A 19 22.02 47.15 -24.55
C TRP A 19 22.17 47.53 -23.08
N THR A 20 23.06 48.48 -22.79
CA THR A 20 23.32 49.04 -21.46
C THR A 20 23.47 50.56 -21.61
N ASP A 21 22.85 51.33 -20.70
CA ASP A 21 22.99 52.80 -20.65
C ASP A 21 22.77 53.56 -21.98
N ARG A 22 21.83 53.07 -22.80
CA ARG A 22 21.51 53.61 -24.14
C ARG A 22 22.58 53.42 -25.21
N GLU A 23 23.55 52.55 -24.97
CA GLU A 23 24.56 52.13 -25.95
C GLU A 23 24.59 50.61 -26.10
N PHE A 24 25.13 50.13 -27.23
CA PHE A 24 25.33 48.71 -27.48
C PHE A 24 26.78 48.35 -27.13
N GLU A 25 26.97 47.64 -26.02
CA GLU A 25 28.25 47.07 -25.63
C GLU A 25 28.46 45.73 -26.35
N GLU A 26 29.59 45.55 -27.03
CA GLU A 26 29.93 44.29 -27.68
C GLU A 26 30.29 43.22 -26.63
N ILE A 27 29.63 42.08 -26.70
CA ILE A 27 29.97 40.88 -25.94
C ILE A 27 31.08 40.17 -26.70
N ALA A 28 32.29 40.17 -26.15
CA ALA A 28 33.45 39.55 -26.76
C ALA A 28 33.32 38.01 -26.80
N LEU A 29 32.73 37.50 -27.89
CA LEU A 29 32.63 36.09 -28.24
C LEU A 29 33.21 35.90 -29.64
N ASP A 30 34.43 35.37 -29.74
CA ASP A 30 35.08 35.13 -31.05
C ASP A 30 34.55 33.83 -31.67
N LEU A 31 33.36 33.92 -32.26
CA LEU A 31 32.66 32.81 -32.92
C LEU A 31 32.87 32.89 -34.43
N ALA A 32 33.70 31.99 -34.96
CA ALA A 32 33.97 31.86 -36.39
C ALA A 32 33.34 30.59 -36.96
N PHE A 33 32.50 30.75 -37.97
CA PHE A 33 31.82 29.63 -38.65
C PHE A 33 32.56 29.18 -39.92
N PRO A 34 32.36 27.91 -40.35
CA PRO A 34 33.01 27.37 -41.55
C PRO A 34 32.58 28.08 -42.84
N ASP A 35 31.41 28.72 -42.86
CA ASP A 35 30.88 29.44 -44.02
C ASP A 35 29.98 30.63 -43.60
N VAL A 36 29.34 31.28 -44.56
CA VAL A 36 28.42 32.40 -44.34
C VAL A 36 27.19 31.94 -43.56
N ILE A 37 26.87 32.70 -42.51
CA ILE A 37 25.66 32.51 -41.71
C ILE A 37 24.45 32.97 -42.54
N GLN A 38 23.49 32.08 -42.73
CA GLN A 38 22.32 32.30 -43.56
C GLN A 38 21.06 32.64 -42.74
N ALA A 39 20.91 32.05 -41.55
CA ALA A 39 19.83 32.36 -40.62
C ALA A 39 20.30 32.29 -39.17
N VAL A 40 19.70 33.13 -38.32
CA VAL A 40 19.98 33.21 -36.88
C VAL A 40 18.66 33.34 -36.14
N SER A 41 18.49 32.58 -35.06
CA SER A 41 17.36 32.71 -34.14
C SER A 41 17.82 32.64 -32.68
N TRP A 42 17.23 33.47 -31.83
CA TRP A 42 17.52 33.46 -30.40
C TRP A 42 16.74 32.36 -29.68
N CYS A 43 17.43 31.70 -28.75
CA CYS A 43 16.93 30.58 -27.95
C CYS A 43 17.40 30.76 -26.50
N ASP A 44 16.87 31.79 -25.83
CA ASP A 44 17.19 32.11 -24.43
C ASP A 44 18.71 32.37 -24.24
N GLU A 45 19.43 31.51 -23.54
CA GLU A 45 20.88 31.64 -23.33
C GLU A 45 21.73 31.19 -24.55
N ARG A 46 21.08 30.69 -25.60
CA ARG A 46 21.72 30.12 -26.78
C ARG A 46 21.21 30.75 -28.06
N VAL A 47 21.95 30.56 -29.14
CA VAL A 47 21.59 31.02 -30.48
C VAL A 47 21.66 29.86 -31.45
N ALA A 48 20.57 29.67 -32.20
CA ALA A 48 20.51 28.73 -33.31
C ALA A 48 20.99 29.42 -34.58
N VAL A 49 21.90 28.77 -35.30
CA VAL A 49 22.56 29.33 -36.49
C VAL A 49 22.51 28.32 -37.62
N ALA A 50 22.16 28.75 -38.82
CA ALA A 50 22.28 27.95 -40.03
C ALA A 50 23.48 28.45 -40.85
N VAL A 51 24.40 27.55 -41.17
CA VAL A 51 25.59 27.83 -41.96
C VAL A 51 25.69 26.82 -43.09
N ARG A 52 25.69 27.32 -44.33
CA ARG A 52 25.76 26.52 -45.57
C ARG A 52 24.67 25.42 -45.66
N ASP A 53 24.97 24.22 -45.22
CA ASP A 53 24.12 23.02 -45.26
C ASP A 53 24.02 22.35 -43.88
N GLU A 54 24.35 23.05 -42.80
CA GLU A 54 24.29 22.52 -41.43
C GLU A 54 23.66 23.50 -40.45
N TYR A 55 22.94 22.97 -39.47
CA TYR A 55 22.43 23.70 -38.32
C TYR A 55 23.37 23.56 -37.12
N PHE A 56 23.60 24.68 -36.42
CA PHE A 56 24.45 24.79 -35.25
C PHE A 56 23.69 25.41 -34.07
N MET A 57 24.04 25.00 -32.86
CA MET A 57 23.63 25.64 -31.63
C MET A 57 24.85 26.22 -30.93
N VAL A 58 24.76 27.49 -30.54
CA VAL A 58 25.83 28.23 -29.88
C VAL A 58 25.40 28.60 -28.48
N THR A 59 26.21 28.26 -27.48
CA THR A 59 25.99 28.69 -26.10
C THR A 59 26.56 30.10 -25.90
N VAL A 60 25.71 31.07 -25.58
CA VAL A 60 26.09 32.50 -25.46
C VAL A 60 26.24 32.94 -24.01
N PHE A 61 25.44 32.39 -23.10
CA PHE A 61 25.50 32.68 -21.67
C PHE A 61 25.65 31.39 -20.84
N GLU A 62 26.20 31.51 -19.63
CA GLU A 62 26.36 30.41 -18.69
C GLU A 62 25.11 30.29 -17.82
N ARG A 63 24.51 29.09 -17.73
CA ARG A 63 23.38 28.83 -16.82
C ARG A 63 23.82 29.01 -15.38
N SER A 64 23.25 29.98 -14.67
CA SER A 64 23.50 30.16 -13.24
C SER A 64 22.91 29.04 -12.36
N HIS A 65 21.95 28.24 -12.87
CA HIS A 65 21.23 27.22 -12.07
C HIS A 65 20.92 25.90 -12.81
N SER A 66 21.89 25.00 -13.02
CA SER A 66 21.55 23.59 -13.24
C SER A 66 22.56 22.61 -12.62
N GLN A 67 22.07 21.74 -11.73
CA GLN A 67 22.76 20.55 -11.21
C GLN A 67 22.82 19.41 -12.25
N SER A 68 22.97 19.74 -13.53
CA SER A 68 23.05 18.74 -14.60
C SER A 68 24.47 18.69 -15.17
N HIS A 69 25.00 17.48 -15.38
CA HIS A 69 26.38 17.18 -15.77
C HIS A 69 26.82 17.66 -17.18
N ASN A 70 26.17 18.66 -17.79
CA ASN A 70 26.60 19.22 -19.08
C ASN A 70 27.35 20.53 -18.89
N THR A 71 28.67 20.44 -19.00
CA THR A 71 29.66 21.53 -18.89
C THR A 71 29.88 22.24 -20.24
N ASP A 72 28.83 22.67 -20.92
CA ASP A 72 29.02 23.43 -22.17
C ASP A 72 29.48 24.84 -21.80
N THR A 73 30.77 25.14 -21.98
CA THR A 73 31.33 26.46 -21.72
C THR A 73 30.77 27.49 -22.69
N VAL A 74 30.65 28.74 -22.25
CA VAL A 74 30.26 29.87 -23.11
C VAL A 74 31.15 29.90 -24.36
N GLY A 75 30.54 30.04 -25.54
CA GLY A 75 31.20 30.01 -26.84
C GLY A 75 31.29 28.62 -27.50
N THR A 76 30.77 27.57 -26.87
CA THR A 76 30.71 26.23 -27.48
C THR A 76 29.76 26.22 -28.68
N ILE A 77 30.27 25.79 -29.83
CA ILE A 77 29.50 25.57 -31.07
C ILE A 77 29.23 24.08 -31.21
N ARG A 78 27.95 23.69 -31.21
CA ARG A 78 27.51 22.32 -31.38
C ARG A 78 26.81 22.14 -32.72
N ALA A 79 27.37 21.31 -33.60
CA ALA A 79 26.70 20.88 -34.82
C ALA A 79 25.50 19.98 -34.49
N LEU A 80 24.38 20.20 -35.18
CA LEU A 80 23.16 19.39 -35.03
C LEU A 80 23.07 18.35 -36.14
N PHE A 81 22.64 18.78 -37.33
CA PHE A 81 22.44 17.93 -38.50
C PHE A 81 22.45 18.77 -39.78
N THR A 82 22.56 18.07 -40.91
CA THR A 82 22.56 18.70 -42.23
C THR A 82 21.17 19.12 -42.67
N MET A 83 21.11 20.27 -43.35
CA MET A 83 20.00 20.70 -44.17
C MET A 83 19.82 19.68 -45.31
N GLY A 84 18.57 19.49 -45.73
CA GLY A 84 18.25 18.51 -46.77
C GLY A 84 18.87 18.83 -48.14
N ASN A 85 18.55 18.02 -49.14
CA ASN A 85 19.15 18.13 -50.47
C ASN A 85 18.56 19.26 -51.35
N ARG A 86 17.63 20.07 -50.82
CA ARG A 86 16.93 21.11 -51.58
C ARG A 86 17.52 22.51 -51.32
N PRO A 87 17.75 23.33 -52.37
CA PRO A 87 18.39 24.64 -52.24
C PRO A 87 17.35 25.69 -51.81
N ILE A 88 17.05 25.76 -50.51
CA ILE A 88 16.11 26.72 -49.94
C ILE A 88 16.77 27.42 -48.76
N GLU A 89 16.36 28.66 -48.47
CA GLU A 89 16.85 29.41 -47.33
C GLU A 89 16.56 28.66 -46.01
N PRO A 90 17.52 28.61 -45.07
CA PRO A 90 17.31 27.94 -43.81
C PRO A 90 16.19 28.58 -43.00
N LEU A 91 15.29 27.75 -42.49
CA LEU A 91 14.19 28.19 -41.64
C LEU A 91 14.39 27.67 -40.22
N ILE A 92 14.53 28.61 -39.29
CA ILE A 92 14.63 28.36 -37.86
C ILE A 92 13.44 29.05 -37.19
N VAL A 93 12.69 28.30 -36.39
CA VAL A 93 11.50 28.79 -35.68
C VAL A 93 11.70 28.61 -34.19
N SER A 94 11.76 29.70 -33.44
CA SER A 94 11.86 29.65 -31.97
C SER A 94 10.47 29.50 -31.34
N MET A 95 10.35 28.60 -30.36
CA MET A 95 9.13 28.37 -29.58
C MET A 95 9.43 28.52 -28.08
N PRO A 96 9.41 29.76 -27.56
CA PRO A 96 9.87 30.06 -26.20
C PRO A 96 9.01 29.42 -25.10
N ASP A 97 7.69 29.34 -25.29
CA ASP A 97 6.73 28.78 -24.32
C ASP A 97 6.98 27.30 -24.03
N ARG A 98 7.59 26.57 -24.97
CA ARG A 98 7.92 25.14 -24.84
C ARG A 98 9.42 24.85 -24.76
N ARG A 99 10.27 25.89 -24.66
CA ARG A 99 11.76 25.81 -24.73
C ARG A 99 12.27 24.92 -25.87
N MET A 100 11.72 25.08 -27.07
CA MET A 100 12.11 24.27 -28.23
C MET A 100 12.32 25.12 -29.48
N ILE A 101 13.00 24.55 -30.45
CA ILE A 101 13.32 25.17 -31.75
C ILE A 101 12.94 24.19 -32.84
N GLY A 102 12.25 24.70 -33.86
CA GLY A 102 11.95 23.99 -35.09
C GLY A 102 12.99 24.31 -36.14
N PHE A 103 13.65 23.28 -36.67
CA PHE A 103 14.57 23.38 -37.79
C PHE A 103 13.94 22.72 -39.01
N CYS A 104 13.81 23.46 -40.12
CA CYS A 104 13.25 22.88 -41.33
C CYS A 104 14.31 22.08 -42.10
N ARG A 105 13.98 20.84 -42.45
CA ARG A 105 14.77 19.94 -43.28
C ARG A 105 13.87 19.38 -44.37
N ASP A 106 14.12 19.80 -45.61
CA ASP A 106 13.25 19.51 -46.75
C ASP A 106 11.79 19.90 -46.45
N ASP A 107 10.85 18.97 -46.55
CA ASP A 107 9.43 19.14 -46.26
C ASP A 107 9.06 18.86 -44.79
N SER A 108 10.06 18.74 -43.89
CA SER A 108 9.84 18.42 -42.48
C SER A 108 10.38 19.49 -41.53
N THR A 109 9.71 19.71 -40.40
CA THR A 109 10.23 20.51 -39.28
C THR A 109 10.58 19.58 -38.13
N ILE A 110 11.85 19.57 -37.75
CA ILE A 110 12.43 18.76 -36.68
C ILE A 110 12.56 19.59 -35.42
N PHE A 111 12.18 19.01 -34.28
CA PHE A 111 12.21 19.70 -32.99
C PHE A 111 13.45 19.36 -32.15
N VAL A 112 14.06 20.40 -31.59
CA VAL A 112 15.24 20.31 -30.73
C VAL A 112 15.01 21.22 -29.51
N ASP A 113 15.39 20.77 -28.33
CA ASP A 113 15.38 21.59 -27.11
C ASP A 113 16.44 22.72 -27.23
N PHE A 114 16.32 23.78 -26.43
CA PHE A 114 17.36 24.79 -26.29
C PHE A 114 18.72 24.18 -25.90
N ASP A 115 18.72 22.99 -25.30
CA ASP A 115 19.92 22.23 -25.00
C ASP A 115 20.58 21.51 -26.21
N GLY A 116 20.02 21.65 -27.42
CA GLY A 116 20.52 21.00 -28.64
C GLY A 116 20.25 19.49 -28.69
N LYS A 117 19.35 18.98 -27.84
CA LYS A 117 18.93 17.57 -27.82
C LYS A 117 17.68 17.40 -28.67
N SER A 118 17.66 16.37 -29.52
CA SER A 118 16.49 16.03 -30.34
C SER A 118 15.30 15.66 -29.46
N LEU A 119 14.13 16.20 -29.78
CA LEU A 119 12.87 15.96 -29.08
C LEU A 119 12.00 14.88 -29.76
N SER A 120 12.59 14.08 -30.65
CA SER A 120 11.92 13.05 -31.46
C SER A 120 11.19 11.94 -30.67
N ARG A 121 11.45 11.80 -29.37
CA ARG A 121 10.73 10.87 -28.48
C ARG A 121 9.39 11.44 -27.98
N GLU A 122 9.31 12.75 -27.85
CA GLU A 122 8.16 13.45 -27.25
C GLU A 122 7.29 14.16 -28.28
N TYR A 123 7.90 14.57 -29.40
CA TYR A 123 7.26 15.28 -30.49
C TYR A 123 7.52 14.57 -31.81
N ILE A 124 6.48 14.47 -32.62
CA ILE A 124 6.57 13.93 -33.98
C ILE A 124 6.93 15.07 -34.92
N ASP A 125 7.98 14.87 -35.73
CA ASP A 125 8.39 15.85 -36.75
C ASP A 125 7.21 16.19 -37.68
N ILE A 126 7.01 17.48 -37.93
CA ILE A 126 5.89 17.94 -38.77
C ILE A 126 6.28 17.81 -40.24
N ARG A 127 5.54 17.00 -41.00
CA ARG A 127 5.75 16.82 -42.45
C ARG A 127 4.78 17.61 -43.32
N TRP A 128 5.19 18.76 -43.81
CA TRP A 128 4.39 19.64 -44.66
C TRP A 128 4.01 19.00 -45.99
N SER A 129 2.97 19.54 -46.65
CA SER A 129 2.51 19.02 -47.95
C SER A 129 3.50 19.33 -49.09
N GLU A 130 4.19 20.46 -48.98
CA GLU A 130 5.26 20.92 -49.86
C GLU A 130 6.36 21.54 -49.00
N VAL A 131 7.49 21.92 -49.59
CA VAL A 131 8.57 22.53 -48.81
C VAL A 131 8.18 23.96 -48.39
N PRO A 132 8.22 24.29 -47.09
CA PRO A 132 7.86 25.63 -46.62
C PRO A 132 8.87 26.69 -47.08
N ILE A 133 8.33 27.85 -47.45
CA ILE A 133 9.07 29.07 -47.80
C ILE A 133 9.32 29.89 -46.53
N ALA A 134 8.35 29.92 -45.62
CA ALA A 134 8.46 30.55 -44.31
C ALA A 134 7.61 29.78 -43.31
N VAL A 135 8.01 29.80 -42.04
CA VAL A 135 7.22 29.21 -40.95
C VAL A 135 7.21 30.21 -39.80
N ALA A 136 6.03 30.53 -39.28
CA ALA A 136 5.91 31.25 -38.02
C ALA A 136 5.21 30.38 -36.98
N TYR A 137 5.51 30.72 -35.74
CA TYR A 137 4.92 30.09 -34.57
C TYR A 137 3.92 31.04 -33.93
N ASP A 138 2.67 30.60 -33.83
CA ASP A 138 1.65 31.23 -33.01
C ASP A 138 1.05 30.14 -32.11
N PRO A 139 1.43 30.09 -30.82
CA PRO A 139 1.11 28.98 -29.95
C PRO A 139 -0.41 28.64 -29.92
N PRO A 140 -0.84 27.36 -30.11
CA PRO A 140 -0.06 26.12 -30.20
C PRO A 140 0.22 25.66 -31.65
N TYR A 141 0.05 26.56 -32.62
CA TYR A 141 0.11 26.29 -34.04
C TYR A 141 1.43 26.71 -34.68
N LEU A 142 1.83 25.96 -35.69
CA LEU A 142 2.83 26.36 -36.68
C LEU A 142 2.13 26.68 -37.98
N VAL A 143 2.43 27.86 -38.51
CA VAL A 143 1.85 28.38 -39.74
C VAL A 143 2.95 28.41 -40.79
N ALA A 144 2.86 27.51 -41.76
CA ALA A 144 3.80 27.41 -42.86
C ALA A 144 3.24 28.06 -44.12
N LEU A 145 4.03 28.93 -44.75
CA LEU A 145 3.79 29.40 -46.11
C LEU A 145 4.38 28.40 -47.10
N LEU A 146 3.53 27.72 -47.85
CA LEU A 146 3.92 26.85 -48.95
C LEU A 146 3.78 27.60 -50.29
N PRO A 147 4.35 27.07 -51.41
CA PRO A 147 4.29 27.74 -52.70
C PRO A 147 2.88 28.06 -53.22
N LYS A 148 1.85 27.30 -52.80
CA LYS A 148 0.47 27.44 -53.30
C LYS A 148 -0.54 27.90 -52.24
N ASN A 149 -0.24 27.67 -50.96
CA ASN A 149 -1.19 27.81 -49.86
C ASN A 149 -0.44 28.01 -48.54
N ILE A 150 -1.18 28.39 -47.51
CA ILE A 150 -0.71 28.43 -46.13
C ILE A 150 -1.27 27.19 -45.44
N GLU A 151 -0.41 26.44 -44.76
CA GLU A 151 -0.77 25.25 -44.01
C GLU A 151 -0.59 25.49 -42.51
N ILE A 152 -1.66 25.30 -41.74
CA ILE A 152 -1.69 25.51 -40.28
C ILE A 152 -1.73 24.14 -39.59
N ARG A 153 -0.75 23.88 -38.74
CA ARG A 153 -0.62 22.61 -38.03
C ARG A 153 -0.45 22.81 -36.54
N SER A 154 -1.02 21.91 -35.75
CA SER A 154 -0.76 21.82 -34.32
C SER A 154 0.54 21.05 -34.07
N ILE A 155 1.28 21.41 -33.01
CA ILE A 155 2.53 20.73 -32.64
C ILE A 155 2.26 19.40 -31.92
N LYS A 156 1.29 19.40 -31.00
CA LYS A 156 0.93 18.23 -30.18
C LYS A 156 -0.58 18.22 -29.93
N PRO A 157 -1.34 17.25 -30.47
CA PRO A 157 -0.93 16.25 -31.47
C PRO A 157 -0.52 16.91 -32.80
N SER A 158 0.32 16.25 -33.61
CA SER A 158 0.74 16.75 -34.93
C SER A 158 -0.37 16.52 -35.96
N VAL A 159 -1.22 17.54 -36.17
CA VAL A 159 -2.41 17.46 -37.03
C VAL A 159 -2.49 18.69 -37.94
N CYS A 160 -2.93 18.49 -39.17
CA CYS A 160 -3.29 19.58 -40.07
C CYS A 160 -4.66 20.13 -39.68
N VAL A 161 -4.66 21.36 -39.14
CA VAL A 161 -5.86 22.02 -38.64
C VAL A 161 -6.60 22.70 -39.79
N GLN A 162 -5.87 23.44 -40.63
CA GLN A 162 -6.48 24.19 -41.73
C GLN A 162 -5.48 24.44 -42.86
N VAL A 163 -6.00 24.49 -44.09
CA VAL A 163 -5.26 24.92 -45.27
C VAL A 163 -5.97 26.14 -45.84
N VAL A 164 -5.24 27.26 -45.97
CA VAL A 164 -5.76 28.53 -46.45
C VAL A 164 -5.12 28.86 -47.79
N GLN A 165 -5.94 29.15 -48.80
CA GLN A 165 -5.44 29.60 -50.10
C GLN A 165 -5.50 31.12 -50.17
N LEU A 166 -4.33 31.76 -50.17
CA LEU A 166 -4.18 33.20 -50.35
C LEU A 166 -3.36 33.49 -51.62
N PRO A 167 -3.75 34.48 -52.44
CA PRO A 167 -3.10 34.73 -53.70
C PRO A 167 -1.70 35.34 -53.51
N LYS A 168 -0.67 34.68 -54.04
CA LYS A 168 0.70 35.22 -54.20
C LYS A 168 1.35 35.75 -52.92
N VAL A 169 1.06 35.14 -51.77
CA VAL A 169 1.74 35.45 -50.51
C VAL A 169 3.23 35.13 -50.64
N ARG A 170 4.08 36.04 -50.15
CA ARG A 170 5.54 35.91 -50.20
C ARG A 170 6.20 35.92 -48.83
N MET A 171 5.55 36.51 -47.83
CA MET A 171 6.12 36.67 -46.50
C MET A 171 5.09 36.31 -45.43
N LEU A 172 5.59 35.79 -44.32
CA LEU A 172 4.81 35.43 -43.16
C LEU A 172 5.54 35.91 -41.90
N ALA A 173 4.81 36.60 -41.01
CA ALA A 173 5.37 37.15 -39.79
C ALA A 173 4.43 36.89 -38.60
N GLY A 174 4.99 36.42 -37.49
CA GLY A 174 4.28 36.34 -36.22
C GLY A 174 4.13 37.73 -35.60
N GLY A 175 2.94 38.04 -35.10
CA GLY A 175 2.63 39.27 -34.37
C GLY A 175 2.62 39.07 -32.86
N ILE A 176 1.71 39.78 -32.19
CA ILE A 176 1.32 39.48 -30.81
C ILE A 176 0.61 38.11 -30.81
N SER A 177 0.72 37.36 -29.72
CA SER A 177 0.05 36.06 -29.55
C SER A 177 -1.39 36.10 -30.07
N GLY A 178 -1.74 35.19 -30.96
CA GLY A 178 -3.03 35.10 -31.63
C GLY A 178 -3.13 35.83 -32.98
N HIS A 179 -2.06 36.50 -33.43
CA HIS A 179 -2.02 37.25 -34.69
C HIS A 179 -0.85 36.81 -35.57
N VAL A 180 -1.15 36.40 -36.80
CA VAL A 180 -0.15 36.10 -37.83
C VAL A 180 -0.45 36.89 -39.10
N TYR A 181 0.56 37.56 -39.62
CA TYR A 181 0.43 38.39 -40.82
C TYR A 181 1.01 37.68 -42.03
N ALA A 182 0.25 37.65 -43.12
CA ALA A 182 0.67 37.15 -44.42
C ALA A 182 0.69 38.31 -45.42
N ALA A 183 1.81 38.52 -46.11
CA ALA A 183 1.95 39.64 -47.05
C ALA A 183 2.23 39.15 -48.48
N ALA A 184 1.50 39.72 -49.44
CA ALA A 184 1.82 39.69 -50.87
C ALA A 184 2.39 41.04 -51.31
N ALA A 185 2.59 41.22 -52.62
CA ALA A 185 3.15 42.45 -53.18
C ALA A 185 2.29 43.71 -52.92
N HIS A 186 0.96 43.55 -52.82
CA HIS A 186 0.01 44.67 -52.68
C HIS A 186 -1.02 44.48 -51.55
N ASP A 187 -1.09 43.28 -50.97
CA ASP A 187 -2.12 42.89 -50.02
C ASP A 187 -1.46 42.41 -48.72
N LEU A 188 -2.05 42.77 -47.59
CA LEU A 188 -1.67 42.31 -46.26
C LEU A 188 -2.90 41.64 -45.63
N TRP A 189 -2.77 40.37 -45.26
CA TRP A 189 -3.78 39.62 -44.55
C TRP A 189 -3.37 39.43 -43.09
N GLU A 190 -4.33 39.59 -42.21
CA GLU A 190 -4.21 39.27 -40.78
C GLU A 190 -5.01 38.00 -40.49
N MET A 191 -4.34 37.00 -39.92
CA MET A 191 -4.97 35.77 -39.43
C MET A 191 -5.07 35.86 -37.92
N THR A 192 -6.30 35.90 -37.40
CA THR A 192 -6.57 36.04 -35.97
C THR A 192 -7.29 34.82 -35.41
N THR A 193 -6.91 34.41 -34.20
CA THR A 193 -7.53 33.28 -33.49
C THR A 193 -8.58 33.72 -32.46
N ALA A 194 -8.56 34.98 -32.04
CA ALA A 194 -9.37 35.54 -30.96
C ALA A 194 -10.90 35.47 -31.14
N PRO A 195 -11.51 35.86 -32.28
CA PRO A 195 -12.96 36.07 -32.35
C PRO A 195 -13.79 34.77 -32.24
N ASN A 196 -13.21 33.64 -32.64
CA ASN A 196 -13.92 32.36 -32.69
C ASN A 196 -13.36 31.30 -31.73
N LEU A 197 -12.47 31.68 -30.79
CA LEU A 197 -11.77 30.72 -29.94
C LEU A 197 -12.73 29.83 -29.13
N LYS A 198 -13.78 30.39 -28.54
CA LYS A 198 -14.81 29.62 -27.81
C LYS A 198 -15.57 28.63 -28.69
N GLN A 199 -15.93 29.04 -29.91
CA GLN A 199 -16.62 28.18 -30.86
C GLN A 199 -15.71 27.05 -31.33
N ASN A 200 -14.43 27.35 -31.56
CA ASN A 200 -13.41 26.37 -31.93
C ASN A 200 -13.22 25.35 -30.80
N ILE A 201 -13.15 25.77 -29.53
CA ILE A 201 -13.08 24.85 -28.38
C ILE A 201 -14.30 23.93 -28.34
N GLN A 202 -15.51 24.46 -28.50
CA GLN A 202 -16.74 23.66 -28.52
C GLN A 202 -16.76 22.67 -29.69
N GLN A 203 -16.26 23.07 -30.86
CA GLN A 203 -16.14 22.19 -32.02
C GLN A 203 -15.11 21.07 -31.78
N LEU A 204 -13.94 21.40 -31.25
CA LEU A 204 -12.90 20.42 -30.90
C LEU A 204 -13.40 19.41 -29.85
N VAL A 205 -14.18 19.86 -28.87
CA VAL A 205 -14.82 18.97 -27.89
C VAL A 205 -15.82 18.02 -28.58
N LYS A 206 -16.64 18.52 -29.52
CA LYS A 206 -17.55 17.67 -30.32
C LYS A 206 -16.80 16.67 -31.21
N GLU A 207 -15.68 17.08 -31.77
CA GLU A 207 -14.79 16.24 -32.59
C GLU A 207 -13.89 15.31 -31.74
N LYS A 208 -14.03 15.35 -30.41
CA LYS A 208 -13.26 14.53 -29.45
C LYS A 208 -11.75 14.81 -29.45
N GLN A 209 -11.34 16.00 -29.90
CA GLN A 209 -9.94 16.46 -29.91
C GLN A 209 -9.62 17.26 -28.63
N TYR A 210 -9.69 16.60 -27.48
CA TYR A 210 -9.60 17.26 -26.17
C TYR A 210 -8.24 17.88 -25.86
N GLU A 211 -7.13 17.27 -26.29
CA GLU A 211 -5.79 17.81 -26.03
C GLU A 211 -5.59 19.20 -26.66
N MET A 212 -6.16 19.42 -27.85
CA MET A 212 -6.14 20.73 -28.48
C MET A 212 -7.13 21.68 -27.81
N ALA A 213 -8.32 21.19 -27.44
CA ALA A 213 -9.30 21.99 -26.71
C ALA A 213 -8.73 22.54 -25.39
N ILE A 214 -7.96 21.75 -24.64
CA ILE A 214 -7.28 22.17 -23.41
C ILE A 214 -6.23 23.26 -23.70
N GLN A 215 -5.37 23.05 -24.70
CA GLN A 215 -4.33 24.02 -25.07
C GLN A 215 -4.89 25.35 -25.56
N LEU A 216 -6.08 25.34 -26.16
CA LEU A 216 -6.80 26.56 -26.53
C LEU A 216 -7.51 27.20 -25.34
N ALA A 217 -8.08 26.41 -24.44
CA ALA A 217 -8.73 26.91 -23.23
C ALA A 217 -7.74 27.60 -22.27
N GLU A 218 -6.49 27.13 -22.19
CA GLU A 218 -5.42 27.78 -21.42
C GLU A 218 -5.12 29.22 -21.89
N ARG A 219 -5.41 29.53 -23.16
CA ARG A 219 -5.19 30.84 -23.80
C ARG A 219 -6.40 31.77 -23.78
N LEU A 220 -7.52 31.36 -23.21
CA LEU A 220 -8.67 32.25 -23.04
C LEU A 220 -8.29 33.39 -22.09
N GLU A 221 -8.48 34.64 -22.54
CA GLU A 221 -8.39 35.84 -21.71
C GLU A 221 -9.66 35.99 -20.84
N GLU A 222 -9.95 34.99 -20.01
CA GLU A 222 -11.04 34.99 -19.03
C GLU A 222 -10.50 35.14 -17.61
N GLU A 223 -11.40 35.42 -16.65
CA GLU A 223 -11.04 35.35 -15.23
C GLU A 223 -10.48 33.97 -14.89
N ASP A 224 -9.40 33.93 -14.10
CA ASP A 224 -8.66 32.69 -13.78
C ASP A 224 -9.56 31.56 -13.26
N VAL A 225 -10.63 31.90 -12.56
CA VAL A 225 -11.58 30.93 -11.99
C VAL A 225 -12.44 30.27 -13.08
N GLU A 226 -12.98 31.05 -14.01
CA GLU A 226 -13.84 30.53 -15.09
C GLU A 226 -13.03 29.68 -16.06
N ARG A 227 -11.83 30.17 -16.41
CA ARG A 227 -10.86 29.43 -17.23
C ARG A 227 -10.50 28.09 -16.60
N SER A 228 -10.17 28.08 -15.31
CA SER A 228 -9.83 26.85 -14.58
C SER A 228 -11.00 25.86 -14.56
N ARG A 229 -12.23 26.35 -14.36
CA ARG A 229 -13.44 25.51 -14.40
C ARG A 229 -13.65 24.92 -15.80
N SER A 230 -13.55 25.72 -16.86
CA SER A 230 -13.70 25.23 -18.23
C SER A 230 -12.64 24.18 -18.58
N ILE A 231 -11.38 24.38 -18.16
CA ILE A 231 -10.31 23.39 -18.36
C ILE A 231 -10.62 22.10 -17.61
N GLN A 232 -11.10 22.18 -16.36
CA GLN A 232 -11.48 20.99 -15.58
C GLN A 232 -12.62 20.22 -16.24
N GLU A 233 -13.64 20.90 -16.78
CA GLU A 233 -14.74 20.27 -17.52
C GLU A 233 -14.25 19.55 -18.77
N ILE A 234 -13.38 20.19 -19.57
CA ILE A 234 -12.79 19.57 -20.76
C ILE A 234 -11.90 18.37 -20.38
N LYS A 235 -11.10 18.49 -19.31
CA LYS A 235 -10.30 17.37 -18.78
C LYS A 235 -11.16 16.21 -18.29
N HIS A 236 -12.30 16.48 -17.67
CA HIS A 236 -13.27 15.45 -17.27
C HIS A 236 -13.83 14.70 -18.48
N LEU A 237 -14.23 15.43 -19.53
CA LEU A 237 -14.68 14.82 -20.78
C LEU A 237 -13.56 14.01 -21.45
N TYR A 238 -12.33 14.50 -21.40
CA TYR A 238 -11.17 13.79 -21.93
C TYR A 238 -10.91 12.47 -21.21
N ALA A 239 -10.89 12.50 -19.87
CA ALA A 239 -10.68 11.30 -19.05
C ALA A 239 -11.78 10.25 -19.29
N PHE A 240 -13.04 10.69 -19.41
CA PHE A 240 -14.15 9.81 -19.79
C PHE A 240 -13.98 9.21 -21.20
N ASN A 241 -13.51 10.02 -22.16
CA ASN A 241 -13.26 9.55 -23.52
C ASN A 241 -12.12 8.52 -23.58
N LEU A 242 -11.02 8.76 -22.86
CA LEU A 242 -9.91 7.81 -22.73
C LEU A 242 -10.38 6.48 -22.14
N PHE A 243 -11.26 6.53 -21.13
CA PHE A 243 -11.89 5.34 -20.57
C PHE A 243 -12.71 4.57 -21.61
N CYS A 244 -13.51 5.28 -22.42
CA CYS A 244 -14.27 4.68 -23.52
C CYS A 244 -13.36 4.06 -24.59
N GLN A 245 -12.17 4.63 -24.82
CA GLN A 245 -11.14 4.10 -25.71
C GLN A 245 -10.32 2.95 -25.11
N ARG A 246 -10.64 2.46 -23.90
CA ARG A 246 -9.91 1.41 -23.17
C ARG A 246 -8.48 1.79 -22.75
N LYS A 247 -8.13 3.08 -22.78
CA LYS A 247 -6.84 3.60 -22.28
C LYS A 247 -6.93 3.90 -20.78
N PHE A 248 -7.07 2.84 -19.99
CA PHE A 248 -7.40 2.94 -18.56
C PHE A 248 -6.33 3.67 -17.73
N THR A 249 -5.05 3.38 -17.96
CA THR A 249 -3.95 4.00 -17.20
C THR A 249 -3.92 5.51 -17.37
N GLU A 250 -4.03 6.00 -18.61
CA GLU A 250 -4.08 7.43 -18.93
C GLU A 250 -5.36 8.07 -18.38
N ALA A 251 -6.51 7.40 -18.53
CA ALA A 251 -7.78 7.90 -18.00
C ALA A 251 -7.75 8.11 -16.47
N PHE A 252 -7.23 7.12 -15.73
CA PHE A 252 -7.16 7.22 -14.27
C PHE A 252 -6.11 8.20 -13.77
N ALA A 253 -5.00 8.38 -14.50
CA ALA A 253 -4.05 9.44 -14.21
C ALA A 253 -4.70 10.83 -14.33
N MET A 254 -5.48 11.05 -15.40
CA MET A 254 -6.25 12.28 -15.59
C MET A 254 -7.29 12.47 -14.48
N PHE A 255 -8.04 11.42 -14.10
CA PHE A 255 -9.00 11.51 -12.99
C PHE A 255 -8.33 11.85 -11.64
N SER A 256 -7.11 11.36 -11.41
CA SER A 256 -6.31 11.70 -10.23
C SER A 256 -5.88 13.17 -10.25
N GLU A 257 -5.37 13.65 -11.38
CA GLU A 257 -4.94 15.05 -11.57
C GLU A 257 -6.10 16.04 -11.35
N ILE A 258 -7.29 15.71 -11.85
CA ILE A 258 -8.48 16.56 -11.70
C ILE A 258 -9.00 16.55 -10.25
N GLY A 259 -8.70 15.50 -9.47
CA GLY A 259 -9.31 15.28 -8.16
C GLY A 259 -10.78 14.87 -8.26
N SER A 260 -11.12 14.05 -9.26
CA SER A 260 -12.49 13.61 -9.52
C SER A 260 -13.10 12.86 -8.35
N GLU A 261 -14.43 12.97 -8.19
CA GLU A 261 -15.15 12.25 -7.14
C GLU A 261 -14.97 10.74 -7.27
N VAL A 262 -14.64 10.09 -6.15
CA VAL A 262 -14.35 8.65 -6.11
C VAL A 262 -15.53 7.81 -6.58
N LEU A 263 -16.75 8.18 -6.18
CA LEU A 263 -17.97 7.46 -6.56
C LEU A 263 -18.23 7.55 -8.07
N TYR A 264 -17.96 8.69 -8.69
CA TYR A 264 -18.07 8.88 -10.13
C TYR A 264 -17.17 7.88 -10.89
N VAL A 265 -15.91 7.76 -10.46
CA VAL A 265 -14.91 6.87 -11.07
C VAL A 265 -15.24 5.39 -10.84
N ILE A 266 -15.67 5.00 -9.63
CA ILE A 266 -16.09 3.60 -9.36
C ILE A 266 -17.34 3.25 -10.19
N GLY A 267 -18.28 4.18 -10.34
CA GLY A 267 -19.52 3.97 -11.09
C GLY A 267 -19.32 3.68 -12.58
N LEU A 268 -18.14 3.98 -13.15
CA LEU A 268 -17.80 3.60 -14.52
C LEU A 268 -17.87 2.08 -14.73
N PHE A 269 -17.75 1.28 -13.66
CA PHE A 269 -17.85 -0.17 -13.70
C PHE A 269 -19.23 -0.66 -13.23
N PRO A 270 -20.02 -1.36 -14.08
CA PRO A 270 -21.38 -1.84 -13.78
C PRO A 270 -21.51 -2.54 -12.44
N ASP A 271 -20.60 -3.46 -12.15
CA ASP A 271 -20.82 -4.43 -11.08
C ASP A 271 -20.31 -3.95 -9.71
N LEU A 272 -19.60 -2.82 -9.60
CA LEU A 272 -18.87 -2.43 -8.39
C LEU A 272 -19.68 -1.63 -7.36
N LEU A 273 -20.76 -0.95 -7.78
CA LEU A 273 -21.63 -0.16 -6.90
C LEU A 273 -23.06 -0.73 -6.90
N PRO A 274 -23.81 -0.58 -5.80
CA PRO A 274 -25.26 -0.79 -5.79
C PRO A 274 -25.97 0.08 -6.83
N ASP A 275 -27.01 -0.46 -7.46
CA ASP A 275 -27.75 0.20 -8.53
C ASP A 275 -28.37 1.54 -8.07
N GLU A 276 -28.76 1.65 -6.79
CA GLU A 276 -29.34 2.87 -6.24
C GLU A 276 -28.35 4.05 -6.25
N ILE A 277 -27.07 3.77 -5.97
CA ILE A 277 -26.02 4.78 -5.96
C ILE A 277 -25.59 5.09 -7.40
N ARG A 278 -25.48 4.04 -8.22
CA ARG A 278 -25.09 4.17 -9.63
C ARG A 278 -26.06 5.04 -10.43
N ASN A 279 -27.36 4.87 -10.22
CA ASN A 279 -28.39 5.61 -10.98
C ASN A 279 -28.41 7.12 -10.69
N ASN A 280 -27.80 7.55 -9.58
CA ASN A 280 -27.67 8.98 -9.27
C ASN A 280 -26.48 9.64 -9.99
N ILE A 281 -25.62 8.86 -10.65
CA ILE A 281 -24.44 9.36 -11.34
C ILE A 281 -24.78 9.62 -12.81
N VAL A 282 -24.57 10.87 -13.25
CA VAL A 282 -24.78 11.29 -14.64
C VAL A 282 -23.45 11.28 -15.38
N TYR A 283 -23.40 10.54 -16.49
CA TYR A 283 -22.24 10.49 -17.37
C TYR A 283 -22.45 11.37 -18.62
N PRO A 284 -21.37 11.97 -19.17
CA PRO A 284 -21.48 12.85 -20.34
C PRO A 284 -21.99 12.14 -21.60
N ASP A 285 -21.62 10.88 -21.78
CA ASP A 285 -21.94 10.05 -22.94
C ASP A 285 -22.38 8.65 -22.46
N ALA A 286 -23.00 7.87 -23.35
CA ALA A 286 -23.38 6.49 -23.05
C ALA A 286 -22.13 5.65 -22.70
N LEU A 287 -22.22 4.90 -21.59
CA LEU A 287 -21.16 4.01 -21.17
C LEU A 287 -20.88 2.96 -22.27
N PRO A 288 -19.59 2.61 -22.50
CA PRO A 288 -19.24 1.63 -23.51
C PRO A 288 -19.89 0.27 -23.19
N PRO A 289 -20.16 -0.57 -24.21
CA PRO A 289 -20.70 -1.91 -24.00
C PRO A 289 -19.81 -2.73 -23.05
N ARG A 290 -20.44 -3.72 -22.40
CA ARG A 290 -19.78 -4.57 -21.39
C ARG A 290 -18.42 -5.05 -21.90
N MET A 291 -17.41 -4.75 -21.10
CA MET A 291 -16.02 -5.15 -21.35
C MET A 291 -15.90 -6.66 -21.40
N ASN A 292 -14.98 -7.16 -22.22
CA ASN A 292 -14.54 -8.56 -22.10
C ASN A 292 -13.73 -8.76 -20.80
N THR A 293 -13.46 -10.01 -20.43
CA THR A 293 -12.79 -10.33 -19.15
C THR A 293 -11.41 -9.69 -19.01
N GLU A 294 -10.67 -9.57 -20.11
CA GLU A 294 -9.31 -9.01 -20.11
C GLU A 294 -9.29 -7.49 -20.03
N GLU A 295 -10.16 -6.80 -20.77
CA GLU A 295 -10.41 -5.36 -20.65
C GLU A 295 -10.88 -5.00 -19.24
N LEU A 296 -11.78 -5.82 -18.66
CA LEU A 296 -12.25 -5.63 -17.29
C LEU A 296 -11.09 -5.77 -16.30
N ARG A 297 -10.23 -6.78 -16.44
CA ARG A 297 -9.05 -6.96 -15.58
C ARG A 297 -8.09 -5.78 -15.68
N ASN A 298 -7.81 -5.30 -16.90
CA ASN A 298 -6.93 -4.14 -17.11
C ASN A 298 -7.55 -2.86 -16.53
N GLY A 299 -8.86 -2.66 -16.70
CA GLY A 299 -9.60 -1.56 -16.09
C GLY A 299 -9.59 -1.61 -14.57
N LEU A 300 -9.80 -2.79 -13.97
CA LEU A 300 -9.73 -2.99 -12.52
C LEU A 300 -8.32 -2.77 -11.97
N GLN A 301 -7.27 -3.13 -12.72
CA GLN A 301 -5.89 -2.87 -12.32
C GLN A 301 -5.58 -1.37 -12.32
N GLY A 302 -6.02 -0.64 -13.35
CA GLY A 302 -5.92 0.83 -13.39
C GLY A 302 -6.71 1.50 -12.26
N LEU A 303 -7.94 1.02 -12.02
CA LEU A 303 -8.79 1.50 -10.93
C LEU A 303 -8.14 1.24 -9.56
N ALA A 304 -7.54 0.07 -9.37
CA ALA A 304 -6.85 -0.26 -8.12
C ALA A 304 -5.68 0.69 -7.82
N GLY A 305 -4.95 1.15 -8.86
CA GLY A 305 -3.92 2.18 -8.72
C GLY A 305 -4.50 3.50 -8.21
N PHE A 306 -5.55 4.00 -8.88
CA PHE A 306 -6.25 5.23 -8.49
C PHE A 306 -6.85 5.15 -7.07
N LEU A 307 -7.49 4.04 -6.74
CA LEU A 307 -8.09 3.81 -5.43
C LEU A 307 -7.03 3.72 -4.32
N SER A 308 -5.86 3.11 -4.59
CA SER A 308 -4.75 3.04 -3.63
C SER A 308 -4.18 4.42 -3.31
N GLU A 309 -3.96 5.25 -4.33
CA GLU A 309 -3.53 6.65 -4.15
C GLU A 309 -4.57 7.45 -3.35
N THR A 310 -5.84 7.33 -3.74
CA THR A 310 -6.94 7.99 -3.06
C THR A 310 -7.11 7.54 -1.61
N ARG A 311 -6.99 6.23 -1.34
CA ARG A 311 -7.00 5.66 0.01
C ARG A 311 -5.89 6.28 0.86
N THR A 312 -4.67 6.31 0.34
CA THR A 312 -3.50 6.86 1.04
C THR A 312 -3.73 8.32 1.41
N ARG A 313 -4.26 9.11 0.48
CA ARG A 313 -4.61 10.51 0.72
C ARG A 313 -5.68 10.66 1.80
N ILE A 314 -6.78 9.90 1.73
CA ILE A 314 -7.88 9.98 2.72
C ILE A 314 -7.40 9.50 4.10
N ALA A 315 -6.69 8.39 4.18
CA ALA A 315 -6.15 7.84 5.42
C ALA A 315 -5.17 8.83 6.08
N TYR A 316 -4.28 9.45 5.30
CA TYR A 316 -3.39 10.51 5.77
C TYR A 316 -4.18 11.70 6.34
N LEU A 317 -5.19 12.18 5.60
CA LEU A 317 -6.03 13.29 6.05
C LEU A 317 -6.73 12.99 7.37
N ILE A 318 -7.23 11.76 7.57
CA ILE A 318 -7.88 11.33 8.83
C ILE A 318 -6.85 11.22 9.96
N ALA A 319 -5.71 10.58 9.72
CA ALA A 319 -4.67 10.36 10.73
C ALA A 319 -4.03 11.67 11.24
N MET A 320 -4.05 12.73 10.43
CA MET A 320 -3.52 14.04 10.80
C MET A 320 -4.43 14.84 11.73
N GLN A 321 -5.74 14.55 11.76
CA GLN A 321 -6.73 15.36 12.48
C GLN A 321 -6.52 15.47 13.99
N PRO A 322 -6.17 14.39 14.73
CA PRO A 322 -5.89 14.49 16.15
C PRO A 322 -4.73 15.47 16.42
N ARG A 323 -3.66 15.38 15.62
CA ARG A 323 -2.47 16.23 15.75
C ARG A 323 -2.78 17.70 15.48
N LEU A 324 -3.64 17.99 14.51
CA LEU A 324 -4.06 19.36 14.20
C LEU A 324 -4.93 19.95 15.30
N ARG A 325 -5.83 19.15 15.89
CA ARG A 325 -6.71 19.60 16.98
C ARG A 325 -5.96 19.86 18.29
N ASP A 326 -4.83 19.18 18.51
CA ASP A 326 -3.99 19.36 19.70
C ASP A 326 -3.05 20.59 19.59
N LYS A 327 -2.85 21.14 18.38
CA LYS A 327 -2.02 22.35 18.18
C LYS A 327 -2.78 23.61 18.60
N LYS A 328 -2.10 24.46 19.38
CA LYS A 328 -2.64 25.76 19.84
C LYS A 328 -2.66 26.82 18.75
N GLU A 329 -1.73 26.77 17.80
CA GLU A 329 -1.65 27.68 16.66
C GLU A 329 -1.48 26.88 15.37
N LEU A 330 -2.29 27.19 14.37
CA LEU A 330 -2.34 26.54 13.06
C LEU A 330 -1.94 27.55 11.98
N SER A 331 -1.12 27.13 11.02
CA SER A 331 -0.86 27.90 9.81
C SER A 331 -2.08 27.95 8.90
N ALA A 332 -2.15 28.91 7.96
CA ALA A 332 -3.27 29.04 7.01
C ALA A 332 -3.53 27.75 6.20
N ALA A 333 -2.46 27.02 5.85
CA ALA A 333 -2.57 25.73 5.16
C ALA A 333 -3.18 24.64 6.07
N GLU A 334 -2.77 24.59 7.34
CA GLU A 334 -3.28 23.61 8.32
C GLU A 334 -4.73 23.90 8.71
N THR A 335 -5.14 25.16 8.78
CA THR A 335 -6.54 25.57 8.99
C THR A 335 -7.44 25.08 7.86
N THR A 336 -6.96 25.11 6.62
CA THR A 336 -7.69 24.62 5.44
C THR A 336 -7.80 23.08 5.44
N GLN A 337 -6.86 22.39 6.08
CA GLN A 337 -6.83 20.93 6.19
C GLN A 337 -7.61 20.38 7.39
N LEU A 338 -8.06 21.25 8.29
CA LEU A 338 -8.88 20.86 9.44
C LEU A 338 -10.30 20.54 8.95
N LEU A 339 -10.73 19.30 9.18
CA LEU A 339 -12.02 18.82 8.70
C LEU A 339 -13.10 18.95 9.78
N SER A 340 -14.30 19.32 9.34
CA SER A 340 -15.49 19.30 10.19
C SER A 340 -15.87 17.87 10.61
N GLY A 341 -16.66 17.71 11.68
CA GLY A 341 -17.12 16.40 12.13
C GLY A 341 -17.87 15.62 11.04
N GLU A 342 -18.67 16.30 10.22
CA GLU A 342 -19.40 15.71 9.11
C GLU A 342 -18.47 15.27 7.97
N GLN A 343 -17.50 16.11 7.60
CA GLN A 343 -16.51 15.76 6.57
C GLN A 343 -15.64 14.58 6.98
N LEU A 344 -15.32 14.44 8.27
CA LEU A 344 -14.61 13.27 8.79
C LEU A 344 -15.43 11.99 8.66
N GLN A 345 -16.73 12.07 8.95
CA GLN A 345 -17.61 10.92 8.80
C GLN A 345 -17.79 10.55 7.33
N GLN A 346 -17.92 11.53 6.44
CA GLN A 346 -17.95 11.31 4.98
C GLN A 346 -16.67 10.63 4.50
N ASN A 347 -15.50 11.12 4.93
CA ASN A 347 -14.21 10.52 4.57
C ASN A 347 -14.06 9.08 5.10
N ARG A 348 -14.59 8.76 6.29
CA ARG A 348 -14.62 7.38 6.80
C ARG A 348 -15.53 6.47 5.97
N ASN A 349 -16.72 6.96 5.60
CA ASN A 349 -17.64 6.22 4.73
C ASN A 349 -17.02 6.00 3.34
N LEU A 350 -16.36 7.02 2.78
CA LEU A 350 -15.63 6.91 1.53
C LEU A 350 -14.49 5.90 1.64
N LEU A 351 -13.71 5.93 2.74
CA LEU A 351 -12.63 4.95 2.96
C LEU A 351 -13.19 3.51 2.99
N GLN A 352 -14.34 3.29 3.62
CA GLN A 352 -15.00 1.98 3.64
C GLN A 352 -15.39 1.52 2.23
N ILE A 353 -15.93 2.40 1.40
CA ILE A 353 -16.29 2.09 0.00
C ILE A 353 -15.01 1.80 -0.81
N VAL A 354 -13.98 2.64 -0.67
CA VAL A 354 -12.69 2.49 -1.34
C VAL A 354 -12.04 1.17 -0.96
N ASP A 355 -11.93 0.84 0.32
CA ASP A 355 -11.32 -0.41 0.79
C ASP A 355 -12.09 -1.64 0.30
N THR A 356 -13.43 -1.60 0.34
CA THR A 356 -14.27 -2.71 -0.12
C THR A 356 -14.17 -2.92 -1.63
N THR A 357 -14.15 -1.83 -2.40
CA THR A 357 -13.99 -1.89 -3.86
C THR A 357 -12.58 -2.26 -4.28
N LEU A 358 -11.55 -1.78 -3.56
CA LEU A 358 -10.15 -2.13 -3.78
C LEU A 358 -9.91 -3.62 -3.50
N LEU A 359 -10.48 -4.17 -2.43
CA LEU A 359 -10.44 -5.61 -2.16
C LEU A 359 -11.04 -6.40 -3.32
N ARG A 360 -12.20 -5.98 -3.84
CA ARG A 360 -12.81 -6.61 -5.00
C ARG A 360 -11.91 -6.52 -6.24
N CYS A 361 -11.28 -5.38 -6.49
CA CYS A 361 -10.32 -5.23 -7.58
C CYS A 361 -9.12 -6.17 -7.42
N TYR A 362 -8.54 -6.28 -6.22
CA TYR A 362 -7.42 -7.18 -5.95
C TYR A 362 -7.79 -8.66 -6.06
N VAL A 363 -8.99 -9.05 -5.62
CA VAL A 363 -9.45 -10.43 -5.76
C VAL A 363 -9.55 -10.87 -7.23
N GLU A 364 -9.83 -9.96 -8.17
CA GLU A 364 -9.88 -10.26 -9.61
C GLU A 364 -8.54 -10.09 -10.34
N THR A 365 -7.62 -9.27 -9.81
CA THR A 365 -6.39 -8.87 -10.52
C THR A 365 -5.12 -9.46 -9.91
N ASN A 366 -4.97 -9.39 -8.58
CA ASN A 366 -3.76 -9.79 -7.86
C ASN A 366 -4.06 -10.23 -6.42
N ASP A 367 -4.03 -11.54 -6.21
CA ASP A 367 -4.32 -12.21 -4.95
C ASP A 367 -3.38 -11.83 -3.80
N MET A 368 -2.11 -11.55 -4.09
CA MET A 368 -1.10 -11.25 -3.05
C MET A 368 -1.38 -9.93 -2.33
N LEU A 369 -2.06 -8.99 -2.99
CA LEU A 369 -2.36 -7.67 -2.44
C LEU A 369 -3.54 -7.70 -1.46
N VAL A 370 -4.39 -8.74 -1.51
CA VAL A 370 -5.56 -8.87 -0.63
C VAL A 370 -5.14 -8.98 0.83
N ALA A 371 -4.22 -9.89 1.15
CA ALA A 371 -3.71 -10.05 2.52
C ALA A 371 -2.96 -8.80 3.00
N SER A 372 -2.26 -8.11 2.10
CA SER A 372 -1.55 -6.87 2.41
C SER A 372 -2.50 -5.72 2.75
N LEU A 373 -3.61 -5.56 2.01
CA LEU A 373 -4.67 -4.60 2.33
C LEU A 373 -5.33 -4.89 3.67
N LEU A 374 -5.66 -6.17 3.94
CA LEU A 374 -6.35 -6.56 5.17
C LEU A 374 -5.49 -6.41 6.43
N ARG A 375 -4.17 -6.53 6.31
CA ARG A 375 -3.20 -6.32 7.41
C ARG A 375 -3.04 -4.88 7.82
N LEU A 376 -3.53 -3.90 7.05
CA LEU A 376 -3.41 -2.50 7.42
C LEU A 376 -4.21 -2.19 8.70
N PRO A 377 -3.68 -1.35 9.61
CA PRO A 377 -4.35 -1.03 10.88
C PRO A 377 -5.59 -0.13 10.72
N ASP A 378 -5.64 0.65 9.64
CA ASP A 378 -6.73 1.54 9.26
C ASP A 378 -7.74 0.88 8.30
N ASN A 379 -7.71 -0.46 8.17
CA ASN A 379 -8.61 -1.19 7.29
C ASN A 379 -10.07 -0.96 7.66
N SER A 380 -10.81 -0.33 6.76
CA SER A 380 -12.20 0.07 6.92
C SER A 380 -13.19 -0.76 6.08
N CYS A 381 -12.74 -1.88 5.49
CA CYS A 381 -13.57 -2.81 4.71
C CYS A 381 -14.92 -3.09 5.38
N ASN A 382 -15.98 -3.14 4.57
CA ASN A 382 -17.30 -3.57 4.98
C ASN A 382 -17.33 -5.10 5.18
N VAL A 383 -17.48 -5.55 6.42
CA VAL A 383 -17.35 -6.97 6.78
C VAL A 383 -18.34 -7.87 6.03
N PRO A 384 -19.67 -7.59 5.99
CA PRO A 384 -20.61 -8.45 5.28
C PRO A 384 -20.31 -8.61 3.78
N ALA A 385 -19.97 -7.50 3.11
CA ALA A 385 -19.65 -7.53 1.68
C ALA A 385 -18.34 -8.28 1.41
N THR A 386 -17.30 -8.02 2.21
CA THR A 386 -16.00 -8.68 2.07
C THR A 386 -16.11 -10.19 2.38
N GLU A 387 -16.87 -10.57 3.39
CA GLU A 387 -17.09 -11.98 3.73
C GLU A 387 -17.70 -12.75 2.55
N LYS A 388 -18.74 -12.19 1.92
CA LYS A 388 -19.38 -12.80 0.75
C LYS A 388 -18.38 -13.05 -0.38
N ILE A 389 -17.60 -12.02 -0.74
CA ILE A 389 -16.61 -12.08 -1.82
C ILE A 389 -15.52 -13.14 -1.53
N LEU A 390 -14.98 -13.16 -0.31
CA LEU A 390 -13.91 -14.09 0.06
C LEU A 390 -14.41 -15.54 0.14
N ARG A 391 -15.64 -15.78 0.61
CA ARG A 391 -16.26 -17.12 0.63
C ARG A 391 -16.52 -17.65 -0.77
N GLU A 392 -17.07 -16.84 -1.67
CA GLU A 392 -17.31 -17.22 -3.07
C GLU A 392 -16.03 -17.66 -3.78
N ARG A 393 -14.89 -17.04 -3.44
CA ARG A 393 -13.57 -17.34 -4.01
C ARG A 393 -12.75 -18.35 -3.20
N GLN A 394 -13.32 -18.96 -2.16
CA GLN A 394 -12.66 -19.91 -1.25
C GLN A 394 -11.36 -19.38 -0.60
N LYS A 395 -11.26 -18.06 -0.41
CA LYS A 395 -10.10 -17.37 0.21
C LYS A 395 -10.27 -17.28 1.73
N PHE A 396 -10.15 -18.42 2.40
CA PHE A 396 -10.45 -18.52 3.84
C PHE A 396 -9.37 -17.91 4.75
N TYR A 397 -8.10 -17.89 4.32
CA TYR A 397 -7.02 -17.27 5.10
C TYR A 397 -7.20 -15.75 5.22
N GLU A 398 -7.53 -15.09 4.11
CA GLU A 398 -7.86 -13.67 4.06
C GLU A 398 -9.11 -13.36 4.88
N LEU A 399 -10.11 -14.25 4.87
CA LEU A 399 -11.31 -14.10 5.69
C LEU A 399 -10.99 -14.18 7.18
N PHE A 400 -10.11 -15.10 7.57
CA PHE A 400 -9.60 -15.18 8.94
C PHE A 400 -8.89 -13.88 9.35
N LEU A 401 -7.98 -13.37 8.51
CA LEU A 401 -7.30 -12.09 8.76
C LEU A 401 -8.29 -10.93 8.93
N LEU A 402 -9.37 -10.89 8.14
CA LEU A 402 -10.42 -9.88 8.29
C LEU A 402 -11.07 -9.95 9.68
N TYR A 403 -11.49 -11.14 10.11
CA TYR A 403 -12.13 -11.31 11.42
C TYR A 403 -11.19 -11.00 12.59
N GLU A 404 -9.93 -11.43 12.50
CA GLU A 404 -8.90 -11.11 13.49
C GLU A 404 -8.73 -9.61 13.65
N ARG A 405 -8.55 -8.88 12.55
CA ARG A 405 -8.32 -7.42 12.58
C ARG A 405 -9.54 -6.62 13.01
N LYS A 406 -10.74 -7.16 12.81
CA LYS A 406 -12.00 -6.55 13.26
C LYS A 406 -12.42 -6.97 14.68
N GLY A 407 -11.66 -7.85 15.35
CA GLY A 407 -11.99 -8.33 16.70
C GLY A 407 -13.22 -9.26 16.75
N MET A 408 -13.60 -9.86 15.62
CA MET A 408 -14.71 -10.80 15.51
C MET A 408 -14.23 -12.22 15.84
N HIS A 409 -13.89 -12.41 17.12
CA HIS A 409 -13.20 -13.63 17.59
C HIS A 409 -14.05 -14.89 17.44
N SER A 410 -15.36 -14.81 17.66
CA SER A 410 -16.28 -15.95 17.52
C SER A 410 -16.30 -16.48 16.10
N GLU A 411 -16.46 -15.59 15.13
CA GLU A 411 -16.56 -15.88 13.71
C GLU A 411 -15.21 -16.37 13.16
N ALA A 412 -14.09 -15.81 13.65
CA ALA A 412 -12.75 -16.30 13.33
C ALA A 412 -12.55 -17.75 13.80
N LEU A 413 -12.94 -18.07 15.03
CA LEU A 413 -12.81 -19.40 15.61
C LEU A 413 -13.77 -20.42 14.98
N ASP A 414 -15.00 -20.02 14.67
CA ASP A 414 -15.94 -20.85 13.91
C ASP A 414 -15.41 -21.18 12.51
N LEU A 415 -14.78 -20.20 11.84
CA LEU A 415 -14.14 -20.42 10.56
C LEU A 415 -12.99 -21.42 10.67
N LEU A 416 -12.08 -21.23 11.64
CA LEU A 416 -10.97 -22.16 11.89
C LEU A 416 -11.48 -23.58 12.18
N LYS A 417 -12.52 -23.72 13.01
CA LYS A 417 -13.14 -25.01 13.31
C LYS A 417 -13.74 -25.68 12.07
N SER A 418 -14.36 -24.91 11.18
CA SER A 418 -14.94 -25.45 9.94
C SER A 418 -13.88 -25.88 8.93
N GLN A 419 -12.72 -25.21 8.90
CA GLN A 419 -11.67 -25.44 7.92
C GLN A 419 -10.57 -26.38 8.41
N SER A 420 -10.49 -26.69 9.71
CA SER A 420 -9.46 -27.56 10.30
C SER A 420 -9.39 -28.95 9.65
N LYS A 421 -10.54 -29.49 9.24
CA LYS A 421 -10.68 -30.81 8.58
C LYS A 421 -10.45 -30.79 7.07
N ASN A 422 -10.39 -29.60 6.44
CA ASN A 422 -10.20 -29.47 5.00
C ASN A 422 -8.71 -29.48 4.65
N GLU A 423 -8.23 -30.55 4.02
CA GLU A 423 -6.81 -30.70 3.68
C GLU A 423 -6.29 -29.69 2.65
N LYS A 424 -7.18 -29.17 1.80
CA LYS A 424 -6.84 -28.16 0.77
C LYS A 424 -6.86 -26.73 1.31
N SER A 425 -7.30 -26.53 2.54
CA SER A 425 -7.40 -25.19 3.13
C SER A 425 -6.06 -24.75 3.70
N SER A 426 -5.69 -23.49 3.45
CA SER A 426 -4.51 -22.87 4.07
C SER A 426 -4.61 -22.81 5.60
N LEU A 427 -5.80 -23.00 6.16
CA LEU A 427 -6.12 -23.01 7.59
C LEU A 427 -6.15 -24.42 8.21
N LYS A 428 -5.54 -25.43 7.58
CA LYS A 428 -5.46 -26.79 8.12
C LYS A 428 -4.81 -26.82 9.51
N GLY A 429 -5.32 -27.70 10.36
CA GLY A 429 -4.72 -28.05 11.65
C GLY A 429 -5.24 -27.26 12.85
N LEU A 430 -4.73 -27.60 14.02
CA LEU A 430 -5.11 -26.99 15.31
C LEU A 430 -4.16 -25.87 15.74
N GLU A 431 -2.94 -25.81 15.19
CA GLU A 431 -1.88 -24.87 15.59
C GLU A 431 -2.32 -23.40 15.55
N ARG A 432 -3.01 -22.98 14.48
CA ARG A 432 -3.49 -21.59 14.37
C ARG A 432 -4.60 -21.29 15.36
N THR A 433 -5.49 -22.25 15.62
CA THR A 433 -6.54 -22.10 16.63
C THR A 433 -5.91 -21.97 18.01
N VAL A 434 -4.92 -22.81 18.34
CA VAL A 434 -4.19 -22.76 19.60
C VAL A 434 -3.52 -21.39 19.75
N HIS A 435 -2.74 -20.96 18.75
CA HIS A 435 -2.08 -19.65 18.79
C HIS A 435 -3.06 -18.48 18.93
N TYR A 436 -4.19 -18.54 18.22
CA TYR A 436 -5.23 -17.51 18.33
C TYR A 436 -5.89 -17.49 19.72
N LEU A 437 -6.13 -18.65 20.32
CA LEU A 437 -6.66 -18.79 21.68
C LEU A 437 -5.65 -18.33 22.73
N GLN A 438 -4.35 -18.55 22.53
CA GLN A 438 -3.28 -18.08 23.42
C GLN A 438 -3.20 -16.54 23.45
N ASN A 439 -3.37 -15.89 22.30
CA ASN A 439 -3.38 -14.43 22.20
C ASN A 439 -4.68 -13.79 22.76
N LEU A 440 -5.71 -14.60 23.04
CA LEU A 440 -6.94 -14.13 23.69
C LEU A 440 -6.69 -14.06 25.21
N GLY A 441 -6.74 -12.84 25.76
CA GLY A 441 -6.57 -12.63 27.20
C GLY A 441 -7.81 -12.95 28.03
N ASN A 442 -7.73 -12.66 29.34
CA ASN A 442 -8.79 -12.89 30.33
C ASN A 442 -10.16 -12.30 29.97
N SER A 443 -10.21 -11.22 29.19
CA SER A 443 -11.46 -10.56 28.79
C SER A 443 -12.37 -11.47 27.95
N ARG A 444 -11.82 -12.50 27.32
CA ARG A 444 -12.53 -13.45 26.44
C ARG A 444 -12.41 -14.90 26.92
N LEU A 445 -12.18 -15.13 28.21
CA LEU A 445 -12.03 -16.46 28.82
C LEU A 445 -13.15 -17.43 28.48
N ASP A 446 -14.40 -16.97 28.43
CA ASP A 446 -15.55 -17.83 28.13
C ASP A 446 -15.52 -18.35 26.67
N LEU A 447 -14.98 -17.57 25.73
CA LEU A 447 -14.74 -18.03 24.36
C LEU A 447 -13.61 -19.05 24.32
N ILE A 448 -12.53 -18.83 25.08
CA ILE A 448 -11.42 -19.80 25.18
C ILE A 448 -11.96 -21.15 25.67
N PHE A 449 -12.80 -21.16 26.71
CA PHE A 449 -13.43 -22.39 27.19
C PHE A 449 -14.30 -23.06 26.13
N LYS A 450 -15.17 -22.29 25.46
CA LYS A 450 -16.03 -22.83 24.41
C LYS A 450 -15.25 -23.55 23.30
N TYR A 451 -14.16 -22.97 22.80
CA TYR A 451 -13.42 -23.54 21.68
C TYR A 451 -12.29 -24.50 22.09
N SER A 452 -11.71 -24.35 23.28
CA SER A 452 -10.69 -25.29 23.79
C SER A 452 -11.26 -26.68 24.04
N SER A 453 -12.55 -26.80 24.39
CA SER A 453 -13.22 -28.11 24.55
C SER A 453 -13.07 -28.98 23.31
N TRP A 454 -13.28 -28.39 22.12
CA TRP A 454 -13.13 -29.08 20.85
C TRP A 454 -11.66 -29.43 20.55
N VAL A 455 -10.73 -28.51 20.81
CA VAL A 455 -9.29 -28.75 20.55
C VAL A 455 -8.77 -29.87 21.45
N LEU A 456 -9.13 -29.86 22.73
CA LEU A 456 -8.75 -30.90 23.71
C LEU A 456 -9.31 -32.27 23.34
N GLN A 457 -10.56 -32.34 22.87
CA GLN A 457 -11.16 -33.61 22.40
C GLN A 457 -10.46 -34.20 21.16
N GLU A 458 -9.93 -33.36 20.27
CA GLU A 458 -9.17 -33.84 19.10
C GLU A 458 -7.72 -34.18 19.45
N SER A 459 -7.08 -33.40 20.32
CA SER A 459 -5.72 -33.64 20.77
C SER A 459 -5.47 -33.02 22.16
N ASP A 460 -5.34 -33.87 23.17
CA ASP A 460 -5.01 -33.47 24.55
C ASP A 460 -3.74 -32.61 24.62
N LEU A 461 -2.68 -32.98 23.89
CA LEU A 461 -1.38 -32.30 23.96
C LEU A 461 -1.42 -30.89 23.38
N GLU A 462 -1.92 -30.71 22.16
CA GLU A 462 -2.09 -29.40 21.53
C GLU A 462 -3.11 -28.52 22.26
N GLY A 463 -4.19 -29.12 22.77
CA GLY A 463 -5.18 -28.38 23.57
C GLY A 463 -4.61 -27.88 24.89
N LEU A 464 -3.69 -28.63 25.52
CA LEU A 464 -3.03 -28.20 26.76
C LEU A 464 -2.18 -26.94 26.55
N LYS A 465 -1.52 -26.82 25.39
CA LYS A 465 -0.71 -25.63 25.04
C LYS A 465 -1.51 -24.33 25.07
N ILE A 466 -2.83 -24.37 24.91
CA ILE A 466 -3.68 -23.18 25.05
C ILE A 466 -3.52 -22.56 26.45
N PHE A 467 -3.29 -23.38 27.48
CA PHE A 467 -3.21 -22.95 28.87
C PHE A 467 -1.80 -23.03 29.47
N THR A 468 -0.83 -23.62 28.77
CA THR A 468 0.54 -23.87 29.27
C THR A 468 1.64 -23.23 28.44
N GLU A 469 1.32 -22.41 27.44
CA GLU A 469 2.34 -21.72 26.65
C GLU A 469 3.02 -20.60 27.44
N ASP A 470 4.32 -20.43 27.21
CA ASP A 470 5.14 -19.40 27.86
C ASP A 470 4.96 -18.00 27.22
N CYS A 471 3.71 -17.53 27.12
CA CYS A 471 3.38 -16.16 26.71
C CYS A 471 2.67 -15.39 27.84
N ASP A 472 2.80 -14.06 27.81
CA ASP A 472 2.31 -13.19 28.89
C ASP A 472 0.79 -13.26 29.06
N GLU A 473 0.07 -13.36 27.94
CA GLU A 473 -1.38 -13.50 27.89
C GLU A 473 -1.86 -14.77 28.60
N VAL A 474 -1.23 -15.91 28.30
CA VAL A 474 -1.58 -17.22 28.89
C VAL A 474 -1.16 -17.29 30.35
N ARG A 475 0.03 -16.78 30.69
CA ARG A 475 0.48 -16.69 32.10
C ARG A 475 -0.42 -15.80 32.94
N GLY A 476 -1.01 -14.79 32.32
CA GLY A 476 -1.98 -13.89 32.92
C GLY A 476 -3.36 -14.48 33.12
N LEU A 477 -3.68 -15.66 32.53
CA LEU A 477 -5.01 -16.26 32.64
C LEU A 477 -5.40 -16.56 34.09
N ASP A 478 -6.69 -16.42 34.40
CA ASP A 478 -7.26 -16.80 35.68
C ASP A 478 -7.18 -18.33 35.88
N ARG A 479 -6.12 -18.78 36.55
CA ARG A 479 -5.82 -20.20 36.76
C ARG A 479 -6.86 -20.91 37.62
N GLU A 480 -7.60 -20.22 38.48
CA GLU A 480 -8.68 -20.86 39.26
C GLU A 480 -9.87 -21.18 38.36
N ARG A 481 -10.25 -20.23 37.50
CA ARG A 481 -11.32 -20.46 36.51
C ARG A 481 -10.93 -21.52 35.48
N VAL A 482 -9.69 -21.50 34.99
CA VAL A 482 -9.19 -22.52 34.06
C VAL A 482 -9.21 -23.91 34.71
N LEU A 483 -8.75 -24.02 35.97
CA LEU A 483 -8.81 -25.28 36.70
C LEU A 483 -10.25 -25.80 36.85
N HIS A 484 -11.20 -24.93 37.23
CA HIS A 484 -12.60 -25.32 37.36
C HIS A 484 -13.20 -25.80 36.02
N TYR A 485 -12.84 -25.13 34.92
CA TYR A 485 -13.24 -25.55 33.58
C TYR A 485 -12.64 -26.92 33.20
N LEU A 486 -11.34 -27.13 33.39
CA LEU A 486 -10.70 -28.40 33.07
C LEU A 486 -11.25 -29.55 33.92
N LEU A 487 -11.55 -29.31 35.21
CA LEU A 487 -12.17 -30.31 36.08
C LEU A 487 -13.57 -30.74 35.62
N SER A 488 -14.34 -29.83 35.00
CA SER A 488 -15.71 -30.11 34.56
C SER A 488 -15.78 -30.73 33.17
N GLU A 489 -15.02 -30.20 32.21
CA GLU A 489 -15.15 -30.55 30.79
C GLU A 489 -14.05 -31.51 30.31
N CYS A 490 -12.83 -31.46 30.87
CA CYS A 490 -11.68 -32.24 30.39
C CYS A 490 -10.79 -32.79 31.53
N PRO A 491 -11.28 -33.76 32.34
CA PRO A 491 -10.56 -34.25 33.52
C PRO A 491 -9.17 -34.86 33.23
N SER A 492 -8.96 -35.42 32.03
CA SER A 492 -7.69 -36.01 31.61
C SER A 492 -6.54 -35.00 31.56
N ALA A 493 -6.83 -33.75 31.18
CA ALA A 493 -5.86 -32.68 30.99
C ALA A 493 -5.48 -31.95 32.30
N VAL A 494 -6.22 -32.17 33.40
CA VAL A 494 -6.04 -31.44 34.67
C VAL A 494 -4.68 -31.73 35.31
N ILE A 495 -4.27 -33.01 35.38
CA ILE A 495 -2.98 -33.38 35.98
C ILE A 495 -1.81 -32.81 35.18
N PRO A 496 -1.71 -32.99 33.84
CA PRO A 496 -0.67 -32.35 33.05
C PRO A 496 -0.63 -30.83 33.19
N TYR A 497 -1.79 -30.17 33.26
CA TYR A 497 -1.89 -28.73 33.47
C TYR A 497 -1.31 -28.30 34.82
N LEU A 498 -1.71 -28.96 35.91
CA LEU A 498 -1.22 -28.66 37.26
C LEU A 498 0.27 -29.03 37.42
N GLU A 499 0.72 -30.14 36.84
CA GLU A 499 2.14 -30.52 36.77
C GLU A 499 2.95 -29.40 36.11
N HIS A 500 2.49 -28.87 34.97
CA HIS A 500 3.17 -27.78 34.29
C HIS A 500 3.23 -26.51 35.13
N ILE A 501 2.09 -26.06 35.68
CA ILE A 501 2.03 -24.84 36.48
C ILE A 501 2.90 -24.92 37.74
N ILE A 502 2.90 -26.07 38.41
CA ILE A 502 3.62 -26.21 39.67
C ILE A 502 5.10 -26.49 39.44
N LEU A 503 5.44 -27.40 38.52
CA LEU A 503 6.82 -27.83 38.33
C LEU A 503 7.60 -26.89 37.41
N GLN A 504 6.97 -26.32 36.38
CA GLN A 504 7.63 -25.44 35.41
C GLN A 504 7.46 -23.97 35.80
N TRP A 505 6.24 -23.53 36.13
CA TRP A 505 5.97 -22.13 36.47
C TRP A 505 6.12 -21.80 37.96
N ASN A 506 6.34 -22.80 38.81
CA ASN A 506 6.59 -22.66 40.24
C ASN A 506 5.51 -21.82 40.98
N ASP A 507 4.24 -22.02 40.63
CA ASP A 507 3.12 -21.34 41.29
C ASP A 507 2.98 -21.84 42.73
N ALA A 508 2.95 -20.92 43.71
CA ALA A 508 2.91 -21.23 45.14
C ALA A 508 1.49 -21.30 45.74
N ARG A 509 0.42 -21.20 44.93
CA ARG A 509 -0.96 -21.15 45.45
C ARG A 509 -1.38 -22.48 46.09
N PRO A 510 -1.76 -22.51 47.38
CA PRO A 510 -2.09 -23.75 48.08
C PRO A 510 -3.21 -24.58 47.46
N LYS A 511 -4.24 -23.93 46.89
CA LYS A 511 -5.37 -24.63 46.24
C LYS A 511 -4.91 -25.53 45.10
N LEU A 512 -4.01 -25.04 44.23
CA LEU A 512 -3.52 -25.81 43.07
C LEU A 512 -2.73 -27.03 43.53
N HIS A 513 -1.90 -26.87 44.56
CA HIS A 513 -1.10 -27.94 45.16
C HIS A 513 -1.98 -28.99 45.85
N ASN A 514 -3.01 -28.55 46.58
CA ASN A 514 -4.00 -29.43 47.20
C ASN A 514 -4.74 -30.25 46.15
N THR A 515 -5.26 -29.60 45.10
CA THR A 515 -5.98 -30.30 44.03
C THR A 515 -5.09 -31.30 43.29
N LEU A 516 -3.82 -30.96 42.99
CA LEU A 516 -2.90 -31.91 42.36
C LEU A 516 -2.63 -33.13 43.24
N ALA A 517 -2.40 -32.92 44.54
CA ALA A 517 -2.18 -34.01 45.49
C ALA A 517 -3.41 -34.91 45.64
N GLU A 518 -4.61 -34.33 45.70
CA GLU A 518 -5.88 -35.07 45.74
C GLU A 518 -6.06 -35.92 44.48
N LEU A 519 -5.83 -35.34 43.29
CA LEU A 519 -5.97 -36.06 42.02
C LEU A 519 -4.96 -37.20 41.86
N TYR A 520 -3.71 -36.99 42.28
CA TYR A 520 -2.73 -38.08 42.33
C TYR A 520 -3.17 -39.18 43.29
N LEU A 521 -3.62 -38.82 44.49
CA LEU A 521 -4.05 -39.77 45.50
C LEU A 521 -5.28 -40.57 45.03
N GLU A 522 -6.25 -39.93 44.38
CA GLU A 522 -7.42 -40.60 43.80
C GLU A 522 -7.01 -41.60 42.71
N LYS A 523 -6.13 -41.20 41.78
CA LYS A 523 -5.60 -42.11 40.75
C LYS A 523 -4.83 -43.27 41.35
N VAL A 524 -3.94 -43.01 42.31
CA VAL A 524 -3.17 -44.06 43.00
C VAL A 524 -4.10 -45.02 43.74
N LYS A 525 -5.13 -44.53 44.46
CA LYS A 525 -6.11 -45.39 45.14
C LYS A 525 -6.89 -46.27 44.18
N ALA A 526 -7.32 -45.73 43.04
CA ALA A 526 -8.03 -46.49 42.02
C ALA A 526 -7.13 -47.61 41.45
N LEU A 527 -5.92 -47.25 41.00
CA LEU A 527 -4.95 -48.19 40.46
C LEU A 527 -4.48 -49.23 41.49
N LEU A 528 -4.34 -48.83 42.76
CA LEU A 528 -3.96 -49.71 43.86
C LEU A 528 -5.07 -50.72 44.16
N ARG A 529 -6.34 -50.30 44.13
CA ARG A 529 -7.49 -51.21 44.29
C ARG A 529 -7.50 -52.28 43.20
N ASP A 530 -7.29 -51.87 41.95
CA ASP A 530 -7.26 -52.79 40.81
C ASP A 530 -6.06 -53.75 40.90
N TYR A 531 -4.89 -53.24 41.31
CA TYR A 531 -3.70 -54.05 41.54
C TYR A 531 -3.92 -55.09 42.66
N LEU A 532 -4.49 -54.69 43.79
CA LEU A 532 -4.79 -55.59 44.91
C LEU A 532 -5.80 -56.67 44.54
N GLN A 533 -6.77 -56.38 43.66
CA GLN A 533 -7.71 -57.38 43.14
C GLN A 533 -7.05 -58.35 42.15
N SER A 534 -6.06 -57.89 41.40
CA SER A 534 -5.31 -58.71 40.42
C SER A 534 -4.27 -59.64 41.07
N LEU A 535 -3.92 -59.40 42.32
CA LEU A 535 -2.86 -60.13 43.03
C LEU A 535 -3.34 -61.53 43.46
N PRO A 536 -2.58 -62.61 43.16
CA PRO A 536 -2.87 -63.94 43.67
C PRO A 536 -2.76 -63.99 45.20
N ALA A 537 -3.65 -64.73 45.86
CA ALA A 537 -3.67 -64.86 47.32
C ALA A 537 -2.29 -65.28 47.87
N GLY A 538 -1.74 -64.49 48.79
CA GLY A 538 -0.45 -64.73 49.45
C GLY A 538 0.76 -64.00 48.86
N HIS A 539 0.61 -63.24 47.78
CA HIS A 539 1.68 -62.37 47.28
C HIS A 539 1.76 -61.05 48.08
N GLN A 540 2.97 -60.63 48.43
CA GLN A 540 3.21 -59.36 49.12
C GLN A 540 3.07 -58.17 48.15
N VAL A 541 2.50 -57.08 48.65
CA VAL A 541 2.40 -55.81 47.92
C VAL A 541 3.82 -55.28 47.68
N LEU A 542 4.11 -54.88 46.45
CA LEU A 542 5.43 -54.33 46.12
C LEU A 542 5.57 -52.93 46.74
N PRO A 543 6.79 -52.53 47.18
CA PRO A 543 7.05 -51.20 47.69
C PRO A 543 6.71 -50.10 46.68
N ALA A 544 6.47 -48.88 47.16
CA ALA A 544 6.14 -47.75 46.30
C ALA A 544 7.18 -47.56 45.16
N GLY A 545 6.69 -47.41 43.92
CA GLY A 545 7.53 -47.21 42.74
C GLY A 545 8.11 -48.47 42.11
N LYS A 546 7.94 -49.65 42.72
CA LYS A 546 8.30 -50.96 42.13
C LYS A 546 7.11 -51.75 41.60
N GLU A 547 5.91 -51.19 41.74
CA GLU A 547 4.66 -51.76 41.25
C GLU A 547 4.60 -51.76 39.71
N PRO A 548 3.87 -52.68 39.07
CA PRO A 548 3.79 -52.73 37.61
C PRO A 548 2.93 -51.59 37.03
N GLY A 549 3.34 -51.09 35.85
CA GLY A 549 2.52 -50.21 35.01
C GLY A 549 2.34 -48.78 35.54
N GLN A 550 1.18 -48.19 35.28
CA GLN A 550 0.89 -46.79 35.62
C GLN A 550 0.85 -46.53 37.14
N LEU A 551 0.64 -47.56 37.97
CA LEU A 551 0.61 -47.43 39.43
C LEU A 551 1.95 -46.92 39.97
N SER A 552 3.08 -47.52 39.56
CA SER A 552 4.39 -47.06 40.02
C SER A 552 4.72 -45.65 39.52
N GLU A 553 4.30 -45.29 38.31
CA GLU A 553 4.51 -43.95 37.77
C GLU A 553 3.79 -42.89 38.62
N TYR A 554 2.47 -43.03 38.82
CA TYR A 554 1.69 -42.07 39.60
C TYR A 554 2.08 -42.06 41.08
N ARG A 555 2.44 -43.21 41.65
CA ARG A 555 2.89 -43.31 43.04
C ARG A 555 4.25 -42.65 43.24
N SER A 556 5.18 -42.82 42.30
CA SER A 556 6.47 -42.11 42.30
C SER A 556 6.29 -40.61 42.12
N LYS A 557 5.38 -40.18 41.23
CA LYS A 557 5.02 -38.76 41.04
C LYS A 557 4.43 -38.15 42.32
N LEU A 558 3.53 -38.85 43.00
CA LEU A 558 2.94 -38.42 44.27
C LEU A 558 4.02 -38.26 45.36
N ILE A 559 4.88 -39.26 45.54
CA ILE A 559 5.97 -39.21 46.52
C ILE A 559 6.92 -38.04 46.22
N PHE A 560 7.30 -37.87 44.96
CA PHE A 560 8.14 -36.76 44.53
C PHE A 560 7.47 -35.41 44.82
N PHE A 561 6.19 -35.26 44.48
CA PHE A 561 5.43 -34.04 44.72
C PHE A 561 5.31 -33.71 46.22
N LEU A 562 4.98 -34.70 47.07
CA LEU A 562 4.89 -34.53 48.51
C LEU A 562 6.24 -34.15 49.14
N GLY A 563 7.33 -34.65 48.57
CA GLY A 563 8.70 -34.30 48.97
C GLY A 563 9.16 -32.93 48.48
N MET A 564 8.70 -32.47 47.31
CA MET A 564 9.15 -31.23 46.69
C MET A 564 8.33 -30.01 47.13
N SER A 565 7.01 -30.10 47.15
CA SER A 565 6.14 -28.95 47.45
C SER A 565 6.02 -28.68 48.96
N PHE A 566 5.91 -27.41 49.34
CA PHE A 566 5.61 -26.95 50.71
C PHE A 566 4.27 -26.22 50.84
N HIS A 567 3.50 -26.15 49.75
CA HIS A 567 2.31 -25.30 49.66
C HIS A 567 0.98 -26.06 49.81
N TYR A 568 1.02 -27.41 49.86
CA TYR A 568 -0.18 -28.22 50.14
C TYR A 568 -0.46 -28.29 51.65
N SER A 569 -1.69 -28.68 52.02
CA SER A 569 -2.16 -28.88 53.39
C SER A 569 -2.03 -30.36 53.79
N PRO A 570 -1.00 -30.76 54.57
CA PRO A 570 -0.75 -32.16 54.90
C PRO A 570 -1.89 -32.79 55.70
N GLU A 571 -2.60 -32.01 56.52
CA GLU A 571 -3.72 -32.46 57.34
C GLU A 571 -4.88 -32.99 56.49
N LEU A 572 -5.22 -32.28 55.41
CA LEU A 572 -6.33 -32.64 54.52
C LEU A 572 -6.04 -33.93 53.77
N LEU A 573 -4.80 -34.10 53.29
CA LEU A 573 -4.38 -35.30 52.56
C LEU A 573 -4.25 -36.52 53.47
N LEU A 574 -3.80 -36.34 54.72
CA LEU A 574 -3.63 -37.43 55.67
C LEU A 574 -4.95 -38.12 56.02
N VAL A 575 -6.05 -37.36 56.10
CA VAL A 575 -7.40 -37.89 56.34
C VAL A 575 -7.87 -38.79 55.20
N GLN A 576 -7.42 -38.51 53.97
CA GLN A 576 -7.82 -39.28 52.80
C GLN A 576 -7.02 -40.58 52.64
N ILE A 577 -5.85 -40.73 53.26
CA ILE A 577 -5.01 -41.93 53.12
C ILE A 577 -5.55 -43.07 54.02
N PRO A 578 -5.77 -44.29 53.47
CA PRO A 578 -6.14 -45.46 54.27
C PRO A 578 -5.12 -45.77 55.38
N HIS A 579 -5.58 -46.32 56.50
CA HIS A 579 -4.68 -46.68 57.62
C HIS A 579 -3.84 -47.94 57.35
N ASP A 580 -4.26 -48.74 56.37
CA ASP A 580 -3.74 -50.06 56.01
C ASP A 580 -2.92 -50.08 54.71
N ALA A 581 -2.75 -48.93 54.05
CA ALA A 581 -2.00 -48.80 52.79
C ALA A 581 -1.31 -47.42 52.67
N LEU A 582 -0.45 -47.25 51.66
CA LEU A 582 0.25 -45.98 51.34
C LEU A 582 1.11 -45.45 52.50
N PHE A 583 1.89 -46.33 53.12
CA PHE A 583 2.69 -46.02 54.30
C PHE A 583 3.82 -45.03 54.00
N GLU A 584 4.44 -45.10 52.82
CA GLU A 584 5.50 -44.19 52.38
C GLU A 584 5.00 -42.74 52.27
N GLU A 585 3.84 -42.54 51.64
CA GLU A 585 3.18 -41.24 51.50
C GLU A 585 2.72 -40.71 52.87
N ARG A 586 2.18 -41.59 53.72
CA ARG A 586 1.77 -41.26 55.08
C ARG A 586 2.95 -40.79 55.93
N ALA A 587 4.10 -41.46 55.84
CA ALA A 587 5.30 -41.09 56.58
C ALA A 587 5.81 -39.70 56.16
N LEU A 588 5.79 -39.38 54.86
CA LEU A 588 6.15 -38.05 54.35
C LEU A 588 5.24 -36.95 54.90
N LEU A 589 3.92 -37.15 54.85
CA LEU A 589 2.95 -36.17 55.38
C LEU A 589 3.12 -35.96 56.90
N LEU A 590 3.29 -37.03 57.67
CA LEU A 590 3.53 -36.95 59.11
C LEU A 590 4.82 -36.20 59.44
N GLY A 591 5.87 -36.40 58.64
CA GLY A 591 7.11 -35.63 58.77
C GLY A 591 6.92 -34.15 58.50
N ARG A 592 6.12 -33.78 57.50
CA ARG A 592 5.76 -32.37 57.25
C ARG A 592 4.95 -31.75 58.37
N MET A 593 4.12 -32.53 59.07
CA MET A 593 3.39 -32.10 60.26
C MET A 593 4.23 -32.08 61.54
N LYS A 594 5.56 -32.29 61.45
CA LYS A 594 6.49 -32.40 62.59
C LYS A 594 6.19 -33.57 63.54
N ARG A 595 5.43 -34.58 63.09
CA ARG A 595 5.14 -35.80 63.85
C ARG A 595 6.21 -36.86 63.57
N HIS A 596 7.46 -36.52 63.86
CA HIS A 596 8.62 -37.30 63.42
C HIS A 596 8.68 -38.71 64.03
N GLU A 597 8.27 -38.88 65.28
CA GLU A 597 8.22 -40.21 65.93
C GLU A 597 7.31 -41.18 65.18
N GLN A 598 6.14 -40.71 64.72
CA GLN A 598 5.18 -41.52 63.98
C GLN A 598 5.69 -41.86 62.57
N ALA A 599 6.36 -40.92 61.91
CA ALA A 599 6.97 -41.15 60.60
C ALA A 599 8.12 -42.19 60.69
N ILE A 600 8.99 -42.09 61.70
CA ILE A 600 10.08 -43.04 61.92
C ILE A 600 9.53 -44.42 62.27
N ALA A 601 8.51 -44.51 63.12
CA ALA A 601 7.86 -45.78 63.46
C ALA A 601 7.28 -46.47 62.21
N ILE A 602 6.76 -45.71 61.24
CA ILE A 602 6.30 -46.28 59.97
C ILE A 602 7.49 -46.86 59.18
N TYR A 603 8.59 -46.12 59.03
CA TYR A 603 9.77 -46.62 58.31
C TYR A 603 10.42 -47.85 58.98
N THR A 604 10.52 -47.89 60.31
CA THR A 604 11.21 -48.99 61.03
C THR A 604 10.32 -50.20 61.31
N ASN A 605 9.07 -49.98 61.72
CA ASN A 605 8.20 -51.04 62.25
C ASN A 605 7.23 -51.60 61.20
N ILE A 606 6.86 -50.82 60.18
CA ILE A 606 5.89 -51.23 59.16
C ILE A 606 6.60 -51.53 57.84
N LEU A 607 7.37 -50.57 57.32
CA LEU A 607 8.05 -50.70 56.02
C LEU A 607 9.36 -51.51 56.10
N HIS A 608 9.94 -51.63 57.31
CA HIS A 608 11.26 -52.24 57.55
C HIS A 608 12.37 -51.68 56.64
N ASP A 609 12.24 -50.42 56.21
CA ASP A 609 13.23 -49.72 55.38
C ASP A 609 14.09 -48.80 56.25
N TYR A 610 15.11 -49.40 56.86
CA TYR A 610 16.05 -48.70 57.74
C TYR A 610 16.85 -47.62 56.99
N LYS A 611 17.09 -47.78 55.67
CA LYS A 611 17.78 -46.78 54.86
C LYS A 611 16.92 -45.55 54.63
N ALA A 612 15.63 -45.74 54.35
CA ALA A 612 14.69 -44.63 54.26
C ALA A 612 14.55 -43.90 55.61
N ALA A 613 14.58 -44.62 56.73
CA ALA A 613 14.58 -44.02 58.07
C ALA A 613 15.84 -43.16 58.32
N GLU A 614 17.03 -43.66 57.97
CA GLU A 614 18.28 -42.89 58.06
C GLU A 614 18.25 -41.63 57.18
N ASN A 615 17.78 -41.75 55.94
CA ASN A 615 17.64 -40.61 55.03
C ASN A 615 16.63 -39.58 55.54
N TYR A 616 15.51 -40.03 56.10
CA TYR A 616 14.53 -39.16 56.73
C TYR A 616 15.14 -38.40 57.92
N CYS A 617 15.85 -39.10 58.81
CA CYS A 617 16.58 -38.46 59.91
C CYS A 617 17.57 -37.43 59.38
N ASN A 618 18.39 -37.76 58.39
CA ASN A 618 19.35 -36.81 57.79
C ASN A 618 18.68 -35.57 57.18
N THR A 619 17.46 -35.70 56.66
CA THR A 619 16.73 -34.60 56.00
C THR A 619 16.09 -33.64 57.01
N TYR A 620 15.58 -34.15 58.14
CA TYR A 620 14.93 -33.35 59.19
C TYR A 620 15.81 -33.12 60.42
N TYR A 621 17.07 -33.56 60.38
CA TYR A 621 18.06 -33.33 61.43
C TYR A 621 18.44 -31.84 61.46
N ASP A 622 17.89 -31.12 62.42
CA ASP A 622 18.35 -29.78 62.78
C ASP A 622 19.48 -29.92 63.81
N LYS A 623 20.65 -29.35 63.53
CA LYS A 623 21.82 -29.41 64.42
C LYS A 623 21.76 -28.36 65.55
N THR A 624 20.78 -27.46 65.48
CA THR A 624 20.63 -26.29 66.37
C THR A 624 19.45 -26.39 67.35
N ASN A 625 18.64 -27.44 67.24
CA ASN A 625 17.81 -28.00 68.30
C ASN A 625 18.39 -29.36 68.72
#